data_AF-A0AAU4HJ32-F1
#
_entry.id   AF-A0AAU4HJ32-F1
#
_cell.length_a   1.000
_cell.length_b   1.000
_cell.length_c   1.000
_cell.angle_alpha   90.00
_cell.angle_beta   90.00
_cell.angle_gamma   90.00
#
_symmetry.space_group_name_H-M   'P 1'
#
loop_
_entity.id
_entity.type
_entity.pdbx_description
1 polymer ?
#
loop_
_entity_poly.entity_id
_entity_poly.type
_entity_poly.pdbx_seq_one_letter_code
_entity_poly.pdbx_strand_id
1 'polypeptide(L)'
;MFALLSSAWTVPSLIGPVIASTLADLTSWRGVFLLMLPLIAIAATLTLPGLRKLDRTHQAAEAGPAQPWWKGPLAMSVLLTAGTALLLQALLLKNLALLIPLAVVGAVVGVLSLRHVVREGTLSLRPGVGAGIGIRFLLCAVYFGSEAFLPLGLQELRDVSATEAGLGLSAGAITWVVGSMLQAKRDGKGAGGRSSGVALGFAILLAGVLVMALGMLSDAVPALIAVAGWAIGGVGMGIAFNASTTDTMEQAPAERQGEVSGALQLSQTLATAVLAGLGGAAIALAHDYDGSTRTALSCTFLLTAVLALAGTVASRRLRPAASAR
;
A
#
# COMPACT_ATOMS: atom_id res chain seq x y z
N MET A 1 -19.71 2.87 -13.78
CA MET A 1 -18.93 1.76 -13.19
C MET A 1 -17.76 2.25 -12.34
N PHE A 2 -16.83 3.05 -12.88
CA PHE A 2 -15.67 3.58 -12.11
C PHE A 2 -16.05 4.38 -10.85
N ALA A 3 -17.12 5.19 -10.89
CA ALA A 3 -17.61 5.90 -9.71
C ALA A 3 -18.10 4.97 -8.58
N LEU A 4 -18.81 3.88 -8.94
CA LEU A 4 -19.25 2.84 -8.00
C LEU A 4 -18.07 2.04 -7.44
N LEU A 5 -17.06 1.76 -8.28
CA LEU A 5 -15.83 1.09 -7.87
C LEU A 5 -15.01 1.96 -6.91
N SER A 6 -14.99 3.28 -7.14
CA SER A 6 -14.32 4.24 -6.28
C SER A 6 -15.04 4.40 -4.94
N SER A 7 -16.38 4.47 -4.93
CA SER A 7 -17.16 4.53 -3.68
C SER A 7 -17.02 3.27 -2.82
N ALA A 8 -16.81 2.11 -3.46
CA ALA A 8 -16.56 0.85 -2.76
C ALA A 8 -15.28 0.85 -1.92
N TRP A 9 -14.32 1.75 -2.19
CA TRP A 9 -13.14 1.97 -1.35
C TRP A 9 -13.32 3.14 -0.37
N THR A 10 -13.97 4.22 -0.79
CA THR A 10 -14.14 5.42 0.04
C THR A 10 -14.95 5.17 1.29
N VAL A 11 -16.11 4.51 1.18
CA VAL A 11 -17.02 4.34 2.33
C VAL A 11 -16.39 3.47 3.42
N PRO A 12 -15.80 2.29 3.11
CA PRO A 12 -15.11 1.49 4.12
C PRO A 12 -13.89 2.19 4.72
N SER A 13 -13.14 2.96 3.94
CA SER A 13 -11.95 3.69 4.46
C SER A 13 -12.34 4.81 5.43
N LEU A 14 -13.53 5.39 5.27
CA LEU A 14 -14.04 6.45 6.15
C LEU A 14 -14.63 5.89 7.45
N ILE A 15 -15.46 4.85 7.32
CA ILE A 15 -16.26 4.29 8.42
C ILE A 15 -15.49 3.20 9.18
N GLY A 16 -14.70 2.41 8.46
CA GLY A 16 -14.00 1.24 8.99
C GLY A 16 -13.09 1.56 10.18
N PRO A 17 -12.20 2.57 10.11
CA PRO A 17 -11.35 2.94 11.23
C PRO A 17 -12.15 3.33 12.47
N VAL A 18 -13.24 4.09 12.31
CA VAL A 18 -14.09 4.54 13.42
C VAL A 18 -14.79 3.37 14.09
N ILE A 19 -15.39 2.46 13.31
CA ILE A 19 -16.04 1.27 13.87
C ILE A 19 -15.01 0.38 14.56
N ALA A 20 -13.86 0.14 13.91
CA ALA A 20 -12.81 -0.73 14.44
C ALA A 20 -12.19 -0.18 15.72
N SER A 21 -11.86 1.11 15.77
CA SER A 21 -11.27 1.75 16.94
C SER A 21 -12.26 1.82 18.11
N THR A 22 -13.50 2.21 17.85
CA THR A 22 -14.55 2.27 18.90
C THR A 22 -14.82 0.88 19.48
N LEU A 23 -14.88 -0.15 18.62
CA LEU A 23 -15.09 -1.53 19.08
C LEU A 23 -13.90 -2.03 19.92
N ALA A 24 -12.67 -1.68 19.52
CA ALA A 24 -11.46 -2.02 20.26
C ALA A 24 -11.44 -1.34 21.65
N ASP A 25 -11.86 -0.07 21.73
CA ASP A 25 -11.93 0.70 22.98
C ASP A 25 -13.02 0.19 23.94
N LEU A 26 -14.21 -0.14 23.41
CA LEU A 26 -15.35 -0.54 24.24
C LEU A 26 -15.37 -2.01 24.65
N THR A 27 -14.73 -2.88 23.87
CA THR A 27 -14.79 -4.34 24.09
C THR A 27 -13.39 -4.95 24.16
N SER A 28 -12.86 -5.33 23.01
CA SER A 28 -11.53 -5.90 22.83
C SER A 28 -11.20 -5.84 21.34
N TRP A 29 -9.91 -5.74 21.03
CA TRP A 29 -9.40 -5.87 19.66
C TRP A 29 -9.89 -7.14 18.94
N ARG A 30 -10.21 -8.21 19.67
CA ARG A 30 -10.76 -9.46 19.10
C ARG A 30 -12.12 -9.25 18.42
N GLY A 31 -12.94 -8.32 18.93
CA GLY A 31 -14.23 -7.99 18.34
C GLY A 31 -14.12 -7.50 16.89
N VAL A 32 -13.04 -6.78 16.57
CA VAL A 32 -12.78 -6.28 15.21
C VAL A 32 -12.60 -7.43 14.21
N PHE A 33 -11.92 -8.50 14.60
CA PHE A 33 -11.76 -9.69 13.77
C PHE A 33 -13.06 -10.47 13.62
N LEU A 34 -13.85 -10.60 14.69
CA LEU A 34 -15.16 -11.27 14.64
C LEU A 34 -16.16 -10.51 13.75
N LEU A 35 -16.11 -9.17 13.74
CA LEU A 35 -16.93 -8.32 12.87
C LEU A 35 -16.65 -8.56 11.38
N MET A 36 -15.43 -8.96 11.01
CA MET A 36 -15.10 -9.27 9.61
C MET A 36 -15.79 -10.54 9.10
N LEU A 37 -16.05 -11.53 9.96
CA LEU A 37 -16.67 -12.80 9.55
C LEU A 37 -18.03 -12.64 8.85
N PRO A 38 -19.03 -11.92 9.42
CA PRO A 38 -20.31 -11.72 8.74
C PRO A 38 -20.15 -10.88 7.46
N LEU A 39 -19.25 -9.89 7.43
CA LEU A 39 -18.99 -9.09 6.22
C LEU A 39 -18.42 -9.95 5.09
N ILE A 40 -17.49 -10.85 5.39
CA ILE A 40 -16.94 -11.82 4.44
C ILE A 40 -18.04 -12.76 3.95
N ALA A 41 -18.91 -13.25 4.85
CA ALA A 41 -20.03 -14.12 4.46
C ALA A 41 -21.00 -13.40 3.50
N ILE A 42 -21.34 -12.14 3.79
CA ILE A 42 -22.18 -11.31 2.91
C ILE A 42 -21.49 -11.09 1.56
N ALA A 43 -20.21 -10.71 1.54
CA ALA A 43 -19.47 -10.52 0.30
C ALA A 43 -19.40 -11.81 -0.52
N ALA A 44 -19.14 -12.96 0.11
CA ALA A 44 -19.07 -14.26 -0.55
C ALA A 44 -20.41 -14.66 -1.16
N THR A 45 -21.51 -14.51 -0.42
CA THR A 45 -22.85 -14.85 -0.90
C THR A 45 -23.29 -13.99 -2.10
N LEU A 46 -22.93 -12.70 -2.11
CA LEU A 46 -23.24 -11.79 -3.21
C LEU A 46 -22.37 -12.02 -4.46
N THR A 47 -21.09 -12.37 -4.28
CA THR A 47 -20.11 -12.41 -5.39
C THR A 47 -19.93 -13.80 -6.00
N LEU A 48 -20.00 -14.87 -5.20
CA LEU A 48 -19.71 -16.23 -5.61
C LEU A 48 -20.61 -16.73 -6.77
N PRO A 49 -21.92 -16.43 -6.82
CA PRO A 49 -22.76 -16.82 -7.95
C PRO A 49 -22.32 -16.19 -9.28
N GLY A 50 -21.88 -14.92 -9.25
CA GLY A 50 -21.39 -14.20 -10.42
C GLY A 50 -20.06 -14.78 -10.92
N LEU A 51 -19.13 -15.02 -9.99
CA LEU A 51 -17.83 -15.63 -10.30
C LEU A 51 -17.99 -17.03 -10.92
N ARG A 52 -18.88 -17.86 -10.38
CA ARG A 52 -19.19 -19.19 -10.92
C ARG A 52 -19.75 -19.15 -12.35
N LYS A 53 -20.48 -18.09 -12.72
CA LYS A 53 -20.98 -17.91 -14.09
C LYS A 53 -19.86 -17.51 -15.04
N LEU A 54 -18.98 -16.60 -14.63
CA LEU A 54 -17.85 -16.15 -15.44
C LEU A 54 -16.85 -17.28 -15.72
N ASP A 55 -16.54 -18.08 -14.71
CA ASP A 55 -15.62 -19.22 -14.83
C ASP A 55 -16.14 -20.25 -15.85
N ARG A 56 -17.44 -20.55 -15.83
CA ARG A 56 -18.07 -21.43 -16.82
C ARG A 56 -17.98 -20.89 -18.25
N THR A 57 -18.15 -19.57 -18.44
CA THR A 57 -18.04 -18.95 -19.76
C THR A 57 -16.59 -18.93 -20.27
N HIS A 58 -15.61 -18.74 -19.38
CA HIS A 58 -14.20 -18.73 -19.74
C HIS A 58 -13.68 -20.15 -20.05
N GLN A 59 -14.05 -21.15 -19.25
CA GLN A 59 -13.76 -22.56 -19.52
C GLN A 59 -14.41 -23.07 -20.81
N ALA A 60 -15.57 -22.54 -21.20
CA ALA A 60 -16.20 -22.85 -22.48
C ALA A 60 -15.47 -22.21 -23.68
N ALA A 61 -14.75 -21.10 -23.47
CA ALA A 61 -13.98 -20.39 -24.50
C ALA A 61 -12.53 -20.91 -24.63
N GLU A 62 -11.91 -21.32 -23.52
CA GLU A 62 -10.57 -21.93 -23.48
C GLU A 62 -10.66 -23.43 -23.21
N ALA A 63 -11.02 -24.22 -24.23
CA ALA A 63 -11.02 -25.68 -24.19
C ALA A 63 -9.59 -26.29 -24.27
N GLY A 64 -8.63 -25.70 -23.55
CA GLY A 64 -7.26 -26.21 -23.40
C GLY A 64 -7.08 -26.98 -22.09
N PRO A 65 -6.07 -27.87 -21.98
CA PRO A 65 -5.81 -28.58 -20.73
C PRO A 65 -5.43 -27.58 -19.63
N ALA A 66 -6.24 -27.52 -18.57
CA ALA A 66 -5.97 -26.70 -17.40
C ALA A 66 -4.58 -27.02 -16.84
N GLN A 67 -3.67 -26.05 -16.88
CA GLN A 67 -2.35 -26.24 -16.27
C GLN A 67 -2.51 -26.36 -14.76
N PRO A 68 -1.79 -27.29 -14.10
CA PRO A 68 -1.81 -27.36 -12.65
C PRO A 68 -1.38 -26.05 -12.01
N TRP A 69 -2.07 -25.64 -10.95
CA TRP A 69 -1.84 -24.37 -10.25
C TRP A 69 -0.38 -24.16 -9.81
N TRP A 70 0.35 -25.25 -9.54
CA TRP A 70 1.76 -25.23 -9.14
C TRP A 70 2.74 -24.87 -10.28
N LYS A 71 2.30 -24.91 -11.54
CA LYS A 71 3.09 -24.48 -12.71
C LYS A 71 2.84 -23.03 -13.12
N GLY A 72 1.83 -22.38 -12.52
CA GLY A 72 1.41 -21.04 -12.89
C GLY A 72 1.95 -19.93 -11.97
N PRO A 73 1.62 -18.66 -12.28
CA PRO A 73 1.97 -17.49 -11.48
C PRO A 73 1.51 -17.57 -10.01
N LEU A 74 0.47 -18.37 -9.73
CA LEU A 74 -0.06 -18.57 -8.39
C LEU A 74 0.96 -19.21 -7.45
N ALA A 75 1.71 -20.23 -7.91
CA ALA A 75 2.73 -20.88 -7.10
C ALA A 75 3.82 -19.90 -6.68
N MET A 76 4.22 -19.02 -7.58
CA MET A 76 5.24 -18.01 -7.32
C MET A 76 4.71 -16.89 -6.43
N SER A 77 3.43 -16.53 -6.51
CA SER A 77 2.79 -15.61 -5.55
C SER A 77 2.70 -16.22 -4.14
N VAL A 78 2.41 -17.52 -4.02
CA VAL A 78 2.44 -18.24 -2.74
C VAL A 78 3.86 -18.28 -2.19
N LEU A 79 4.85 -18.57 -3.03
CA LEU A 79 6.25 -18.60 -2.62
C LEU A 79 6.79 -17.22 -2.24
N LEU A 80 6.38 -16.16 -2.95
CA LEU A 80 6.65 -14.77 -2.58
C LEU A 80 6.06 -14.44 -1.20
N THR A 81 4.83 -14.90 -0.94
CA THR A 81 4.16 -14.70 0.35
C THR A 81 4.89 -15.44 1.47
N ALA A 82 5.25 -16.71 1.25
CA ALA A 82 5.99 -17.52 2.21
C ALA A 82 7.40 -16.95 2.48
N GLY A 83 8.13 -16.54 1.44
CA GLY A 83 9.44 -15.91 1.58
C GLY A 83 9.39 -14.59 2.33
N THR A 84 8.40 -13.73 2.01
CA THR A 84 8.19 -12.47 2.71
C THR A 84 7.80 -12.70 4.17
N ALA A 85 6.88 -13.64 4.45
CA ALA A 85 6.49 -13.99 5.81
C ALA A 85 7.66 -14.55 6.61
N LEU A 86 8.48 -15.43 6.00
CA LEU A 86 9.66 -15.98 6.65
C LEU A 86 10.69 -14.89 6.98
N LEU A 87 10.94 -13.96 6.04
CA LEU A 87 11.81 -12.81 6.27
C LEU A 87 11.31 -11.99 7.46
N LEU A 88 10.05 -11.59 7.45
CA LEU A 88 9.47 -10.75 8.50
C LEU A 88 9.45 -11.47 9.85
N GLN A 89 9.12 -12.77 9.87
CA GLN A 89 9.15 -13.57 11.08
C GLN A 89 10.57 -13.73 11.64
N ALA A 90 11.57 -13.88 10.77
CA ALA A 90 12.97 -13.98 11.17
C ALA A 90 13.46 -12.70 11.86
N LEU A 91 13.01 -11.52 11.41
CA LEU A 91 13.37 -10.24 12.01
C LEU A 91 12.83 -10.05 13.44
N LEU A 92 11.89 -10.89 13.88
CA LEU A 92 11.37 -10.90 15.26
C LEU A 92 12.18 -11.83 16.19
N LEU A 93 13.20 -12.53 15.69
CA LEU A 93 13.98 -13.48 16.48
C LEU A 93 15.15 -12.79 17.18
N LYS A 94 15.32 -13.07 18.48
CA LYS A 94 16.51 -12.63 19.25
C LYS A 94 17.77 -13.44 18.92
N ASN A 95 17.59 -14.71 18.57
CA ASN A 95 18.71 -15.60 18.30
C ASN A 95 19.29 -15.31 16.91
N LEU A 96 20.42 -14.60 16.85
CA LEU A 96 21.14 -14.27 15.62
C LEU A 96 21.45 -15.48 14.74
N ALA A 97 21.74 -16.65 15.35
CA ALA A 97 22.03 -17.87 14.61
C ALA A 97 20.80 -18.42 13.85
N LEU A 98 19.58 -18.05 14.26
CA LEU A 98 18.35 -18.38 13.54
C LEU A 98 17.86 -17.19 12.68
N LEU A 99 17.99 -15.96 13.18
CA LEU A 99 17.59 -14.76 12.46
C LEU A 99 18.30 -14.66 11.11
N ILE A 100 19.64 -14.72 11.09
CA ILE A 100 20.43 -14.50 9.88
C ILE A 100 20.06 -15.51 8.78
N PRO A 101 20.12 -16.83 9.00
CA PRO A 101 19.80 -17.78 7.94
C PRO A 101 18.33 -17.70 7.50
N LEU A 102 17.37 -17.55 8.42
CA LEU A 102 15.95 -17.46 8.05
C LEU A 102 15.62 -16.17 7.30
N ALA A 103 16.22 -15.05 7.69
CA ALA A 103 16.07 -13.78 6.98
C ALA A 103 16.69 -13.86 5.57
N VAL A 104 17.88 -14.46 5.44
CA VAL A 104 18.53 -14.66 4.14
C VAL A 104 17.68 -15.58 3.26
N VAL A 105 17.21 -16.72 3.77
CA VAL A 105 16.34 -17.64 3.02
C VAL A 105 15.05 -16.95 2.62
N GLY A 106 14.37 -16.27 3.54
CA GLY A 106 13.14 -15.51 3.26
C GLY A 106 13.34 -14.45 2.19
N ALA A 107 14.43 -13.67 2.29
CA ALA A 107 14.78 -12.64 1.33
C ALA A 107 15.12 -13.23 -0.05
N VAL A 108 15.93 -14.30 -0.12
CA VAL A 108 16.28 -14.96 -1.38
C VAL A 108 15.05 -15.53 -2.05
N VAL A 109 14.22 -16.28 -1.32
CA VAL A 109 12.96 -16.84 -1.83
C VAL A 109 12.04 -15.72 -2.29
N GLY A 110 11.84 -14.69 -1.47
CA GLY A 110 11.02 -13.53 -1.80
C GLY A 110 11.49 -12.80 -3.06
N VAL A 111 12.79 -12.52 -3.19
CA VAL A 111 13.35 -11.82 -4.36
C VAL A 111 13.28 -12.66 -5.63
N LEU A 112 13.57 -13.96 -5.54
CA LEU A 112 13.49 -14.86 -6.69
C LEU A 112 12.05 -15.03 -7.17
N SER A 113 11.11 -15.23 -6.25
CA SER A 113 9.69 -15.27 -6.58
C SER A 113 9.21 -13.94 -7.13
N LEU A 114 9.61 -12.81 -6.53
CA LEU A 114 9.23 -11.49 -7.01
C LEU A 114 9.69 -11.30 -8.46
N ARG A 115 10.95 -11.62 -8.78
CA ARG A 115 11.50 -11.56 -10.15
C ARG A 115 10.69 -12.34 -11.17
N HIS A 116 10.03 -13.41 -10.75
CA HIS A 116 9.20 -14.23 -11.62
C HIS A 116 7.77 -13.70 -11.74
N VAL A 117 7.21 -13.14 -10.66
CA VAL A 117 5.83 -12.64 -10.65
C VAL A 117 5.72 -11.23 -11.24
N VAL A 118 6.71 -10.36 -11.02
CA VAL A 118 6.72 -9.02 -11.64
C VAL A 118 7.30 -9.08 -13.05
N ARG A 119 6.80 -8.22 -13.94
CA ARG A 119 7.21 -8.19 -15.34
C ARG A 119 8.68 -7.79 -15.48
N GLU A 120 9.28 -8.22 -16.59
CA GLU A 120 10.58 -7.72 -17.00
C GLU A 120 10.60 -6.19 -17.03
N GLY A 121 11.61 -5.61 -16.41
CA GLY A 121 11.75 -4.17 -16.32
C GLY A 121 11.15 -3.50 -15.09
N THR A 122 10.29 -4.18 -14.31
CA THR A 122 9.75 -3.62 -13.06
C THR A 122 10.87 -3.31 -12.05
N LEU A 123 11.74 -4.28 -11.79
CA LEU A 123 12.84 -4.12 -10.81
C LEU A 123 13.89 -3.08 -11.23
N SER A 124 14.03 -2.84 -12.53
CA SER A 124 14.94 -1.83 -13.07
C SER A 124 14.25 -0.50 -13.39
N LEU A 125 12.96 -0.36 -13.07
CA LEU A 125 12.12 0.79 -13.43
C LEU A 125 12.29 1.18 -14.91
N ARG A 126 12.20 0.22 -15.82
CA ARG A 126 12.25 0.48 -17.27
C ARG A 126 11.03 1.33 -17.66
N PRO A 127 11.20 2.36 -18.52
CA PRO A 127 10.10 3.23 -18.92
C PRO A 127 8.90 2.44 -19.45
N GLY A 128 7.70 2.83 -19.01
CA GLY A 128 6.43 2.17 -19.33
C GLY A 128 5.86 1.35 -18.18
N VAL A 129 5.26 0.20 -18.49
CA VAL A 129 4.55 -0.64 -17.50
C VAL A 129 5.43 -1.03 -16.30
N GLY A 130 6.72 -1.30 -16.54
CA GLY A 130 7.67 -1.64 -15.46
C GLY A 130 7.85 -0.51 -14.45
N ALA A 131 8.10 0.72 -14.92
CA ALA A 131 8.18 1.92 -14.09
C ALA A 131 6.86 2.18 -13.35
N GLY A 132 5.71 1.99 -14.01
CA GLY A 132 4.39 2.12 -13.40
C GLY A 132 4.18 1.20 -12.19
N ILE A 133 4.51 -0.09 -12.33
CA ILE A 133 4.41 -1.07 -11.23
C ILE A 133 5.36 -0.74 -10.08
N GLY A 134 6.59 -0.29 -10.38
CA GLY A 134 7.55 0.11 -9.34
C GLY A 134 7.16 1.42 -8.63
N ILE A 135 6.58 2.37 -9.35
CA ILE A 135 6.02 3.59 -8.76
C ILE A 135 4.83 3.26 -7.86
N ARG A 136 3.99 2.30 -8.26
CA ARG A 136 2.91 1.79 -7.41
C ARG A 136 3.44 1.22 -6.10
N PHE A 137 4.51 0.44 -6.15
CA PHE A 137 5.20 -0.05 -4.95
C PHE A 137 5.62 1.11 -4.05
N LEU A 138 6.34 2.09 -4.60
CA LEU A 138 6.86 3.23 -3.84
C LEU A 138 5.74 4.08 -3.23
N LEU A 139 4.67 4.38 -3.96
CA LEU A 139 3.52 5.13 -3.44
C LEU A 139 2.88 4.40 -2.25
N CYS A 140 2.62 3.10 -2.40
CA CYS A 140 2.00 2.29 -1.36
C CYS A 140 2.95 2.09 -0.16
N ALA A 141 4.24 1.93 -0.40
CA ALA A 141 5.27 1.81 0.64
C ALA A 141 5.33 3.07 1.51
N VAL A 142 5.34 4.26 0.89
CA VAL A 142 5.38 5.52 1.61
C VAL A 142 4.10 5.74 2.39
N TYR A 143 2.94 5.62 1.74
CA TYR A 143 1.65 5.95 2.35
C TYR A 143 1.24 4.93 3.41
N PHE A 144 1.08 3.65 3.04
CA PHE A 144 0.64 2.61 3.97
C PHE A 144 1.71 2.23 4.99
N GLY A 145 2.99 2.33 4.63
CA GLY A 145 4.09 2.12 5.57
C GLY A 145 4.14 3.19 6.67
N SER A 146 3.73 4.43 6.36
CA SER A 146 3.61 5.50 7.35
C SER A 146 2.30 5.39 8.14
N GLU A 147 1.19 5.05 7.47
CA GLU A 147 -0.14 4.87 8.07
C GLU A 147 -0.17 3.82 9.18
N ALA A 148 0.50 2.69 8.94
CA ALA A 148 0.49 1.54 9.84
C ALA A 148 0.89 1.88 11.28
N PHE A 149 1.67 2.95 11.47
CA PHE A 149 2.16 3.39 12.77
C PHE A 149 1.56 4.69 13.26
N LEU A 150 0.65 5.32 12.49
CA LEU A 150 -0.02 6.55 12.93
C LEU A 150 -0.81 6.31 14.23
N PRO A 151 -1.68 5.27 14.34
CA PRO A 151 -2.43 5.06 15.59
C PRO A 151 -1.55 4.68 16.76
N LEU A 152 -0.51 3.86 16.53
CA LEU A 152 0.42 3.44 17.57
C LEU A 152 1.20 4.63 18.10
N GLY A 153 1.76 5.47 17.23
CA GLY A 153 2.51 6.65 17.65
C GLY A 153 1.65 7.66 18.39
N LEU A 154 0.39 7.86 17.97
CA LEU A 154 -0.53 8.77 18.66
C LEU A 154 -0.91 8.24 20.06
N GLN A 155 -1.13 6.94 20.20
CA GLN A 155 -1.45 6.35 21.51
C GLN A 155 -0.24 6.32 22.43
N GLU A 156 0.91 5.84 21.96
CA GLU A 156 2.05 5.54 22.81
C GLU A 156 2.95 6.76 23.08
N LEU A 157 3.07 7.69 22.13
CA LEU A 157 3.90 8.89 22.31
C LEU A 157 3.11 10.12 22.70
N ARG A 158 1.80 10.15 22.41
CA ARG A 158 0.96 11.36 22.55
C ARG A 158 -0.26 11.16 23.47
N ASP A 159 -0.41 9.99 24.08
CA ASP A 159 -1.50 9.62 25.00
C ASP A 159 -2.91 9.87 24.41
N VAL A 160 -3.05 9.78 23.09
CA VAL A 160 -4.33 9.95 22.38
C VAL A 160 -5.11 8.64 22.44
N SER A 161 -6.43 8.68 22.63
CA SER A 161 -7.25 7.47 22.66
C SER A 161 -7.28 6.74 21.31
N ALA A 162 -7.58 5.43 21.29
CA ALA A 162 -7.65 4.69 20.03
C ALA A 162 -8.78 5.21 19.13
N THR A 163 -9.91 5.61 19.71
CA THR A 163 -11.02 6.25 18.99
C THR A 163 -10.58 7.53 18.28
N GLU A 164 -9.89 8.45 18.97
CA GLU A 164 -9.38 9.69 18.36
C GLU A 164 -8.33 9.42 17.29
N ALA A 165 -7.41 8.49 17.53
CA ALA A 165 -6.41 8.08 16.54
C ALA A 165 -7.07 7.46 15.30
N GLY A 166 -8.12 6.65 15.49
CA GLY A 166 -8.93 6.06 14.41
C GLY A 166 -9.71 7.12 13.62
N LEU A 167 -10.29 8.13 14.29
CA LEU A 167 -10.91 9.28 13.63
C LEU A 167 -9.88 10.08 12.81
N GLY A 168 -8.64 10.17 13.30
CA GLY A 168 -7.53 10.77 12.56
C GLY A 168 -7.28 10.08 11.22
N LEU A 169 -7.40 8.73 11.14
CA LEU A 169 -7.22 7.99 9.90
C LEU A 169 -8.23 8.38 8.82
N SER A 170 -9.47 8.69 9.21
CA SER A 170 -10.52 9.16 8.30
C SER A 170 -10.12 10.42 7.51
N ALA A 171 -9.28 11.29 8.09
CA ALA A 171 -8.82 12.50 7.42
C ALA A 171 -8.06 12.17 6.12
N GLY A 172 -7.16 11.17 6.15
CA GLY A 172 -6.42 10.72 4.97
C GLY A 172 -7.32 10.11 3.90
N ALA A 173 -8.35 9.36 4.28
CA ALA A 173 -9.32 8.80 3.34
C ALA A 173 -10.11 9.92 2.62
N ILE A 174 -10.57 10.93 3.36
CA ILE A 174 -11.27 12.09 2.80
C ILE A 174 -10.37 12.86 1.84
N THR A 175 -9.14 13.16 2.26
CA THR A 175 -8.22 13.94 1.44
C THR A 175 -7.66 13.17 0.25
N TRP A 176 -7.58 11.84 0.32
CA TRP A 176 -7.32 10.98 -0.84
C TRP A 176 -8.39 11.19 -1.91
N VAL A 177 -9.67 11.16 -1.53
CA VAL A 177 -10.77 11.42 -2.48
C VAL A 177 -10.64 12.80 -3.09
N VAL A 178 -10.33 13.82 -2.28
CA VAL A 178 -10.09 15.19 -2.77
C VAL A 178 -8.93 15.22 -3.79
N GLY A 179 -7.79 14.61 -3.46
CA GLY A 179 -6.64 14.50 -4.36
C GLY A 179 -6.99 13.79 -5.67
N SER A 180 -7.80 12.73 -5.59
CA SER A 180 -8.30 11.99 -6.74
C SER A 180 -9.18 12.84 -7.66
N MET A 181 -10.08 13.64 -7.08
CA MET A 181 -10.91 14.58 -7.82
C MET A 181 -10.09 15.70 -8.48
N LEU A 182 -9.06 16.20 -7.78
CA LEU A 182 -8.14 17.20 -8.31
C LEU A 182 -7.38 16.67 -9.53
N GLN A 183 -6.91 15.42 -9.46
CA GLN A 183 -6.24 14.76 -10.58
C GLN A 183 -7.19 14.54 -11.76
N ALA A 184 -8.40 14.02 -11.52
CA ALA A 184 -9.39 13.83 -12.58
C ALA A 184 -9.75 15.15 -13.31
N LYS A 185 -9.85 16.26 -12.56
CA LYS A 185 -10.07 17.60 -13.16
C LYS A 185 -8.90 18.08 -14.00
N ARG A 186 -7.66 17.75 -13.63
CA ARG A 186 -6.46 18.10 -14.42
C ARG A 186 -6.41 17.31 -15.72
N ASP A 187 -6.68 16.00 -15.64
CA ASP A 187 -6.74 15.12 -16.81
C ASP A 187 -7.82 15.59 -17.81
N GLY A 188 -9.00 15.99 -17.33
CA GLY A 188 -10.08 16.51 -18.17
C GLY A 188 -9.79 17.85 -18.87
N LYS A 189 -8.79 18.60 -18.42
CA LYS A 189 -8.38 19.88 -19.02
C LYS A 189 -7.26 19.74 -20.05
N GLY A 190 -6.77 18.52 -20.32
CA GLY A 190 -5.57 18.28 -21.13
C GLY A 190 -4.29 18.87 -20.54
N ALA A 191 -4.34 19.33 -19.28
CA ALA A 191 -3.29 20.08 -18.61
C ALA A 191 -2.59 19.17 -17.59
N GLY A 192 -1.62 18.40 -18.06
CA GLY A 192 -0.70 17.67 -17.18
C GLY A 192 -0.07 16.45 -17.83
N GLY A 193 1.26 16.47 -18.01
CA GLY A 193 1.99 15.22 -18.20
C GLY A 193 1.82 14.36 -16.96
N ARG A 194 1.40 13.10 -17.12
CA ARG A 194 1.11 12.18 -15.99
C ARG A 194 2.30 11.99 -15.05
N SER A 195 3.52 12.06 -15.59
CA SER A 195 4.76 12.11 -14.83
C SER A 195 4.80 13.28 -13.81
N SER A 196 4.31 14.47 -14.19
CA SER A 196 4.23 15.65 -13.30
C SER A 196 3.22 15.46 -12.18
N GLY A 197 2.07 14.83 -12.46
CA GLY A 197 1.08 14.46 -11.44
C GLY A 197 1.66 13.50 -10.40
N VAL A 198 2.39 12.48 -10.85
CA VAL A 198 3.07 11.52 -9.96
C VAL A 198 4.18 12.19 -9.14
N ALA A 199 5.02 13.02 -9.76
CA ALA A 199 6.07 13.76 -9.07
C ALA A 199 5.50 14.70 -7.98
N LEU A 200 4.44 15.44 -8.31
CA LEU A 200 3.74 16.30 -7.36
C LEU A 200 3.15 15.48 -6.20
N GLY A 201 2.51 14.35 -6.49
CA GLY A 201 1.95 13.51 -5.44
C GLY A 201 3.01 12.95 -4.50
N PHE A 202 4.19 12.56 -5.00
CA PHE A 202 5.33 12.19 -4.13
C PHE A 202 5.85 13.36 -3.29
N ALA A 203 5.92 14.57 -3.86
CA ALA A 203 6.35 15.75 -3.11
C ALA A 203 5.36 16.10 -1.98
N ILE A 204 4.05 16.01 -2.25
CA ILE A 204 3.00 16.20 -1.25
C ILE A 204 3.04 15.08 -0.21
N LEU A 205 3.24 13.82 -0.62
CA LEU A 205 3.42 12.69 0.29
C LEU A 205 4.60 12.89 1.22
N LEU A 206 5.75 13.31 0.69
CA LEU A 206 6.94 13.62 1.49
C LEU A 206 6.64 14.71 2.52
N ALA A 207 6.00 15.81 2.10
CA ALA A 207 5.59 16.86 3.02
C ALA A 207 4.65 16.33 4.11
N GLY A 208 3.68 15.49 3.73
CA GLY A 208 2.76 14.83 4.66
C GLY A 208 3.49 13.97 5.68
N VAL A 209 4.44 13.13 5.25
CA VAL A 209 5.27 12.28 6.13
C VAL A 209 6.10 13.14 7.09
N LEU A 210 6.72 14.23 6.61
CA LEU A 210 7.53 15.11 7.45
C LEU A 210 6.69 15.86 8.50
N VAL A 211 5.53 16.39 8.10
CA VAL A 211 4.58 17.05 9.02
C VAL A 211 4.03 16.03 10.02
N MET A 212 3.74 14.80 9.55
CA MET A 212 3.26 13.73 10.41
C MET A 212 4.32 13.34 11.45
N ALA A 213 5.57 13.15 11.03
CA ALA A 213 6.69 12.86 11.91
C ALA A 213 6.94 14.00 12.91
N LEU A 214 6.86 15.27 12.48
CA LEU A 214 7.00 16.43 13.35
C LEU A 214 5.90 16.46 14.42
N GLY A 215 4.64 16.28 14.02
CA GLY A 215 3.51 16.23 14.94
C GLY A 215 3.48 14.98 15.81
N MET A 216 4.18 13.91 15.45
CA MET A 216 4.23 12.66 16.22
C MET A 216 5.38 12.65 17.23
N LEU A 217 6.57 13.06 16.79
CA LEU A 217 7.83 12.83 17.52
C LEU A 217 8.22 14.03 18.39
N SER A 218 7.64 15.20 18.16
CA SER A 218 7.95 16.42 18.92
C SER A 218 6.86 16.72 19.95
N ASP A 219 7.24 16.72 21.22
CA ASP A 219 6.34 17.04 22.34
C ASP A 219 5.90 18.52 22.33
N ALA A 220 6.70 19.39 21.69
CA ALA A 220 6.41 20.82 21.54
C ALA A 220 5.31 21.12 20.49
N VAL A 221 4.96 20.15 19.65
CA VAL A 221 4.01 20.31 18.55
C VAL A 221 2.71 19.58 18.90
N PRO A 222 1.51 20.14 18.70
CA PRO A 222 0.26 19.45 18.99
C PRO A 222 0.10 18.13 18.20
N ALA A 223 -0.43 17.08 18.83
CA ALA A 223 -0.66 15.78 18.19
C ALA A 223 -1.56 15.86 16.95
N LEU A 224 -2.46 16.85 16.90
CA LEU A 224 -3.32 17.12 15.73
C LEU A 224 -2.50 17.42 14.45
N ILE A 225 -1.28 17.93 14.59
CA ILE A 225 -0.38 18.15 13.44
C ILE A 225 0.01 16.82 12.78
N ALA A 226 0.08 15.72 13.53
CA ALA A 226 0.29 14.40 12.93
C ALA A 226 -0.87 14.02 11.99
N VAL A 227 -2.11 14.27 12.43
CA VAL A 227 -3.31 14.05 11.62
C VAL A 227 -3.35 14.98 10.41
N ALA A 228 -2.91 16.23 10.56
CA ALA A 228 -2.77 17.16 9.43
C ALA A 228 -1.75 16.66 8.40
N GLY A 229 -0.60 16.13 8.85
CA GLY A 229 0.40 15.50 7.99
C GLY A 229 -0.15 14.29 7.24
N TRP A 230 -0.92 13.43 7.93
CA TRP A 230 -1.65 12.32 7.34
C TRP A 230 -2.65 12.78 6.26
N ALA A 231 -3.44 13.82 6.56
CA ALA A 231 -4.37 14.42 5.62
C ALA A 231 -3.66 14.99 4.37
N ILE A 232 -2.52 15.67 4.54
CA ILE A 232 -1.69 16.15 3.43
C ILE A 232 -1.21 14.96 2.58
N GLY A 233 -0.71 13.91 3.23
CA GLY A 233 -0.30 12.67 2.57
C GLY A 233 -1.42 12.07 1.72
N GLY A 234 -2.64 12.06 2.24
CA GLY A 234 -3.83 11.58 1.52
C GLY A 234 -4.05 12.32 0.19
N VAL A 235 -3.93 13.66 0.18
CA VAL A 235 -4.01 14.44 -1.07
C VAL A 235 -2.96 13.99 -2.09
N GLY A 236 -1.70 13.84 -1.65
CA GLY A 236 -0.60 13.42 -2.51
C GLY A 236 -0.81 12.01 -3.07
N MET A 237 -1.29 11.10 -2.23
CA MET A 237 -1.65 9.74 -2.62
C MET A 237 -2.76 9.73 -3.67
N GLY A 238 -3.86 10.46 -3.44
CA GLY A 238 -4.98 10.54 -4.38
C GLY A 238 -4.59 11.06 -5.77
N ILE A 239 -3.64 12.01 -5.82
CA ILE A 239 -3.12 12.54 -7.08
C ILE A 239 -2.25 11.48 -7.80
N ALA A 240 -1.20 10.99 -7.15
CA ALA A 240 -0.21 10.13 -7.80
C ALA A 240 -0.71 8.70 -8.06
N PHE A 241 -1.57 8.16 -7.18
CA PHE A 241 -2.09 6.80 -7.30
C PHE A 241 -2.95 6.63 -8.55
N ASN A 242 -3.86 7.58 -8.81
CA ASN A 242 -4.69 7.54 -10.02
C ASN A 242 -3.87 7.84 -11.27
N ALA A 243 -3.00 8.86 -11.24
CA ALA A 243 -2.15 9.19 -12.37
C ALA A 243 -1.26 8.00 -12.79
N SER A 244 -0.63 7.32 -11.82
CA SER A 244 0.21 6.14 -12.09
C SER A 244 -0.60 4.93 -12.57
N THR A 245 -1.78 4.68 -11.99
CA THR A 245 -2.64 3.54 -12.39
C THR A 245 -3.09 3.70 -13.84
N THR A 246 -3.66 4.86 -14.16
CA THR A 246 -4.16 5.15 -15.51
C THR A 246 -3.03 5.12 -16.53
N ASP A 247 -1.88 5.75 -16.25
CA ASP A 247 -0.73 5.72 -17.14
C ASP A 247 -0.23 4.29 -17.41
N THR A 248 -0.16 3.46 -16.38
CA THR A 248 0.28 2.06 -16.50
C THR A 248 -0.71 1.23 -17.32
N MET A 249 -2.01 1.42 -17.10
CA MET A 249 -3.07 0.67 -17.77
C MET A 249 -3.25 1.08 -19.24
N GLU A 250 -3.06 2.34 -19.60
CA GLU A 250 -3.08 2.79 -20.99
C GLU A 250 -1.91 2.24 -21.82
N GLN A 251 -0.78 1.96 -21.16
CA GLN A 251 0.40 1.36 -21.81
C GLN A 251 0.32 -0.18 -21.85
N ALA A 252 -0.65 -0.78 -21.17
CA ALA A 252 -0.85 -2.21 -21.18
C ALA A 252 -1.59 -2.62 -22.46
N PRO A 253 -1.09 -3.62 -23.23
CA PRO A 253 -1.84 -4.22 -24.33
C PRO A 253 -3.21 -4.72 -23.85
N ALA A 254 -4.25 -4.60 -24.67
CA ALA A 254 -5.63 -4.93 -24.32
C ALA A 254 -5.76 -6.38 -23.80
N GLU A 255 -5.03 -7.30 -24.40
CA GLU A 255 -5.01 -8.73 -24.08
C GLU A 255 -4.33 -9.02 -22.73
N ARG A 256 -3.54 -8.08 -22.22
CA ARG A 256 -2.71 -8.24 -21.02
C ARG A 256 -3.07 -7.27 -19.89
N GLN A 257 -4.19 -6.56 -20.00
CA GLN A 257 -4.66 -5.64 -18.96
C GLN A 257 -4.94 -6.34 -17.63
N GLY A 258 -5.48 -7.57 -17.66
CA GLY A 258 -5.70 -8.37 -16.45
C GLY A 258 -4.41 -8.68 -15.71
N GLU A 259 -3.36 -9.08 -16.43
CA GLU A 259 -2.03 -9.35 -15.86
C GLU A 259 -1.40 -8.09 -15.26
N VAL A 260 -1.49 -6.95 -15.94
CA VAL A 260 -0.93 -5.68 -15.45
C VAL A 260 -1.67 -5.19 -14.20
N SER A 261 -2.99 -5.27 -14.19
CA SER A 261 -3.81 -4.97 -13.01
C SER A 261 -3.44 -5.87 -11.82
N GLY A 262 -3.29 -7.18 -12.07
CA GLY A 262 -2.82 -8.13 -11.07
C GLY A 262 -1.44 -7.79 -10.51
N ALA A 263 -0.49 -7.39 -11.37
CA ALA A 263 0.84 -6.97 -10.95
C ALA A 263 0.84 -5.67 -10.13
N LEU A 264 -0.02 -4.69 -10.48
CA LEU A 264 -0.23 -3.48 -9.68
C LEU A 264 -0.78 -3.81 -8.29
N GLN A 265 -1.75 -4.71 -8.21
CA GLN A 265 -2.34 -5.14 -6.95
C GLN A 265 -1.32 -5.88 -6.07
N LEU A 266 -0.57 -6.82 -6.64
CA LEU A 266 0.49 -7.52 -5.94
C LEU A 266 1.58 -6.57 -5.43
N SER A 267 2.01 -5.64 -6.27
CA SER A 267 3.00 -4.61 -5.93
C SER A 267 2.55 -3.77 -4.73
N GLN A 268 1.29 -3.34 -4.73
CA GLN A 268 0.66 -2.64 -3.60
C GLN A 268 0.66 -3.51 -2.32
N THR A 269 0.17 -4.74 -2.41
CA THR A 269 0.08 -5.64 -1.23
C THR A 269 1.45 -5.94 -0.65
N LEU A 270 2.45 -6.20 -1.50
CA LEU A 270 3.82 -6.45 -1.08
C LEU A 270 4.43 -5.22 -0.41
N ALA A 271 4.23 -4.02 -0.98
CA ALA A 271 4.71 -2.78 -0.38
C ALA A 271 4.16 -2.59 1.03
N THR A 272 2.83 -2.72 1.20
CA THR A 272 2.19 -2.61 2.51
C THR A 272 2.74 -3.64 3.50
N ALA A 273 2.84 -4.91 3.09
CA ALA A 273 3.33 -5.99 3.96
C ALA A 273 4.79 -5.79 4.39
N VAL A 274 5.68 -5.47 3.44
CA VAL A 274 7.11 -5.28 3.72
C VAL A 274 7.32 -4.06 4.61
N LEU A 275 6.70 -2.92 4.32
CA LEU A 275 6.95 -1.71 5.10
C LEU A 275 6.32 -1.76 6.50
N ALA A 276 5.10 -2.27 6.63
CA ALA A 276 4.51 -2.51 7.94
C ALA A 276 5.31 -3.56 8.73
N GLY A 277 5.77 -4.63 8.07
CA GLY A 277 6.60 -5.66 8.70
C GLY A 277 7.96 -5.14 9.17
N LEU A 278 8.65 -4.33 8.36
CA LEU A 278 9.92 -3.71 8.72
C LEU A 278 9.77 -2.74 9.88
N GLY A 279 8.73 -1.91 9.90
CA GLY A 279 8.47 -1.01 11.03
C GLY A 279 8.07 -1.77 12.30
N GLY A 280 7.30 -2.86 12.19
CA GLY A 280 7.00 -3.75 13.31
C GLY A 280 8.24 -4.43 13.86
N ALA A 281 9.14 -4.89 12.99
CA ALA A 281 10.44 -5.42 13.39
C ALA A 281 11.32 -4.36 14.06
N ALA A 282 11.30 -3.11 13.58
CA ALA A 282 12.02 -2.01 14.22
C ALA A 282 11.51 -1.73 15.64
N ILE A 283 10.19 -1.80 15.86
CA ILE A 283 9.59 -1.68 17.20
C ILE A 283 9.98 -2.86 18.09
N ALA A 284 9.91 -4.09 17.58
CA ALA A 284 10.33 -5.28 18.32
C ALA A 284 11.80 -5.21 18.74
N LEU A 285 12.68 -4.81 17.82
CA LEU A 285 14.10 -4.58 18.10
C LEU A 285 14.31 -3.47 19.13
N ALA A 286 13.57 -2.36 19.06
CA ALA A 286 13.66 -1.31 20.07
C ALA A 286 13.29 -1.86 21.46
N HIS A 287 12.18 -2.59 21.58
CA HIS A 287 11.77 -3.18 22.85
C HIS A 287 12.77 -4.23 23.38
N ASP A 288 13.43 -4.98 22.49
CA ASP A 288 14.34 -6.06 22.87
C ASP A 288 15.74 -5.58 23.31
N TYR A 289 16.13 -4.37 22.94
CA TYR A 289 17.45 -3.79 23.20
C TYR A 289 17.37 -2.43 23.93
N ASP A 290 16.34 -2.24 24.77
CA ASP A 290 16.11 -1.02 25.58
C ASP A 290 16.09 0.30 24.77
N GLY A 291 15.73 0.20 23.50
CA GLY A 291 15.44 1.33 22.62
C GLY A 291 14.04 1.91 22.86
N SER A 292 13.80 3.11 22.33
CA SER A 292 12.48 3.75 22.44
C SER A 292 11.62 3.51 21.20
N THR A 293 10.31 3.40 21.38
CA THR A 293 9.33 3.41 20.28
C THR A 293 9.50 4.64 19.40
N ARG A 294 9.82 5.79 20.00
CA ARG A 294 10.15 7.03 19.28
C ARG A 294 11.31 6.84 18.29
N THR A 295 12.35 6.11 18.66
CA THR A 295 13.47 5.77 17.77
C THR A 295 13.02 4.88 16.61
N ALA A 296 12.25 3.82 16.89
CA ALA A 296 11.74 2.91 15.86
C ALA A 296 10.84 3.65 14.85
N LEU A 297 9.92 4.50 15.33
CA LEU A 297 9.07 5.33 14.48
C LEU A 297 9.86 6.37 13.67
N SER A 298 10.91 6.94 14.26
CA SER A 298 11.82 7.85 13.54
C SER A 298 12.52 7.15 12.37
N CYS A 299 13.01 5.92 12.58
CA CYS A 299 13.60 5.11 11.51
C CYS A 299 12.58 4.78 10.42
N THR A 300 11.34 4.45 10.79
CA THR A 300 10.26 4.18 9.83
C THR A 300 9.91 5.41 8.99
N PHE A 301 9.71 6.58 9.63
CA PHE A 301 9.42 7.81 8.89
C PHE A 301 10.60 8.29 8.04
N LEU A 302 11.84 8.08 8.50
CA LEU A 302 13.02 8.33 7.67
C LEU A 302 13.03 7.42 6.43
N LEU A 303 12.76 6.13 6.60
CA LEU A 303 12.68 5.18 5.50
C LEU A 303 11.59 5.60 4.49
N THR A 304 10.38 5.91 4.95
CA THR A 304 9.30 6.32 4.04
C THR A 304 9.58 7.69 3.40
N ALA A 305 10.23 8.62 4.08
CA ALA A 305 10.69 9.87 3.48
C ALA A 305 11.75 9.64 2.37
N VAL A 306 12.72 8.77 2.61
CA VAL A 306 13.73 8.38 1.59
C VAL A 306 13.05 7.71 0.39
N LEU A 307 12.06 6.84 0.60
CA LEU A 307 11.29 6.22 -0.47
C LEU A 307 10.46 7.24 -1.25
N ALA A 308 9.92 8.29 -0.60
CA ALA A 308 9.20 9.36 -1.27
C ALA A 308 10.13 10.20 -2.17
N LEU A 309 11.35 10.49 -1.71
CA LEU A 309 12.40 11.12 -2.52
C LEU A 309 12.78 10.23 -3.72
N ALA A 310 13.00 8.93 -3.49
CA ALA A 310 13.28 7.97 -4.55
C ALA A 310 12.13 7.91 -5.57
N GLY A 311 10.88 7.92 -5.11
CA GLY A 311 9.68 7.98 -5.94
C GLY A 311 9.59 9.25 -6.79
N THR A 312 9.99 10.39 -6.22
CA THR A 312 10.04 11.68 -6.93
C THR A 312 11.04 11.60 -8.08
N VAL A 313 12.21 10.99 -7.89
CA VAL A 313 13.21 10.78 -8.95
C VAL A 313 12.73 9.73 -9.96
N ALA A 314 12.15 8.63 -9.48
CA ALA A 314 11.63 7.54 -10.31
C ALA A 314 10.48 7.98 -11.22
N SER A 315 9.68 8.97 -10.81
CA SER A 315 8.57 9.52 -11.60
C SER A 315 9.03 10.08 -12.96
N ARG A 316 10.30 10.50 -13.08
CA ARG A 316 10.92 10.94 -14.34
C ARG A 316 11.07 9.83 -15.38
N ARG A 317 10.95 8.56 -14.97
CA ARG A 317 10.98 7.39 -15.86
C ARG A 317 9.61 7.04 -16.44
N LEU A 318 8.54 7.68 -15.97
CA LEU A 318 7.27 7.67 -16.67
C LEU A 318 7.42 8.47 -17.95
N ARG A 319 6.91 7.93 -19.07
CA ARG A 319 6.98 8.64 -20.35
C ARG A 319 6.19 9.95 -20.25
N PRO A 320 6.67 11.05 -20.85
CA PRO A 320 5.81 12.20 -21.13
C PRO A 320 4.60 11.72 -21.94
N ALA A 321 3.41 12.24 -21.65
CA ALA A 321 2.21 11.93 -22.43
C ALA A 321 2.53 12.12 -23.91
N ALA A 322 2.23 11.13 -24.75
CA ALA A 322 2.37 11.28 -26.19
C ALA A 322 1.56 12.51 -26.60
N SER A 323 2.22 13.50 -27.19
CA SER A 323 1.52 14.61 -27.84
C SER A 323 0.59 13.98 -28.88
N ALA A 324 -0.72 14.06 -28.69
CA ALA A 324 -1.67 13.72 -29.73
C ALA A 324 -1.30 14.58 -30.95
N ARG A 325 -0.81 13.92 -32.00
CA ARG A 325 -0.66 14.51 -33.33
C ARG A 325 -1.92 14.23 -34.11
#